data_AF-A0A955Y4E2-F1
#
_entry.id   AF-A0A955Y4E2-F1
#
_cell.length_a   1.000
_cell.length_b   1.000
_cell.length_c   1.000
_cell.angle_alpha   90.00
_cell.angle_beta   90.00
_cell.angle_gamma   90.00
#
_symmetry.space_group_name_H-M   'P 1'
#
loop_
_entity.id
_entity.type
_entity.pdbx_description
1 polymer ?
#
loop_
_entity_poly.entity_id
_entity_poly.type
_entity_poly.pdbx_seq_one_letter_code
_entity_poly.pdbx_strand_id
1 'polypeptide(L)'
;LDRQGREHGVTVWVTRDYLALGTRSDRVYAPLDLPEARRVAHELGMVLPTPALTDRVYASAAAPLAPQPIPPDARMATTARLLEHQALVERQGIGSAGLVAGHKKDLVITAKLDRQPDRVAIYGWHRPDGSPIQPVSLWHGEHYVDYSHGVRLVARRIEVDDRELDVLDVLADSDLAWLLSDEGPLPTTLLDGWR
;
A
#
# COMPACT_ATOMS: atom_id res chain seq x y z
N LEU A 1 -7.94 15.36 -9.65
CA LEU A 1 -8.07 16.83 -9.62
C LEU A 1 -7.05 17.38 -8.64
N ASP A 2 -6.41 18.49 -8.96
CA ASP A 2 -5.57 19.20 -7.99
C ASP A 2 -6.42 19.97 -6.96
N ARG A 3 -5.77 20.71 -6.06
CA ARG A 3 -6.45 21.55 -5.05
C ARG A 3 -7.49 22.52 -5.64
N GLN A 4 -7.26 22.98 -6.87
CA GLN A 4 -8.05 23.99 -7.56
C GLN A 4 -9.15 23.38 -8.44
N GLY A 5 -9.28 22.05 -8.45
CA GLY A 5 -10.25 21.34 -9.27
C GLY A 5 -9.82 21.17 -10.73
N ARG A 6 -8.54 21.36 -11.06
CA ARG A 6 -8.00 21.12 -12.40
C ARG A 6 -7.73 19.64 -12.61
N GLU A 7 -7.98 19.16 -13.82
CA GLU A 7 -7.73 17.78 -14.22
C GLU A 7 -6.28 17.62 -14.70
N HIS A 8 -5.67 16.49 -14.35
CA HIS A 8 -4.30 16.14 -14.67
C HIS A 8 -4.22 14.68 -15.11
N GLY A 9 -3.40 14.41 -16.13
CA GLY A 9 -3.00 13.04 -16.49
C GLY A 9 -1.92 12.57 -15.53
N VAL A 10 -2.14 11.48 -14.80
CA VAL A 10 -1.17 10.96 -13.82
C VAL A 10 -0.89 9.48 -14.07
N THR A 11 0.39 9.14 -14.27
CA THR A 11 0.87 7.76 -14.34
C THR A 11 1.69 7.46 -13.11
N VAL A 12 1.30 6.39 -12.38
CA VAL A 12 2.01 5.88 -11.21
C VAL A 12 2.38 4.43 -11.45
N TRP A 13 3.63 4.07 -11.22
CA TRP A 13 4.08 2.68 -11.28
C TRP A 13 4.09 2.05 -9.89
N VAL A 14 3.50 0.88 -9.79
CA VAL A 14 3.41 0.11 -8.53
C VAL A 14 3.86 -1.32 -8.76
N THR A 15 4.27 -2.01 -7.69
CA THR A 15 4.48 -3.45 -7.77
C THR A 15 3.18 -4.15 -8.17
N ARG A 16 3.34 -5.15 -9.04
CA ARG A 16 2.21 -5.91 -9.60
C ARG A 16 1.30 -6.50 -8.51
N ASP A 17 1.93 -7.07 -7.50
CA ASP A 17 1.34 -7.71 -6.34
C ASP A 17 2.11 -7.24 -5.08
N TYR A 18 1.72 -7.71 -3.90
CA TYR A 18 2.47 -7.46 -2.67
C TYR A 18 3.84 -8.12 -2.69
N LEU A 19 4.78 -7.53 -1.96
CA LEU A 19 6.13 -8.06 -1.78
C LEU A 19 6.07 -9.54 -1.32
N ALA A 20 6.83 -10.37 -2.02
CA ALA A 20 6.90 -11.80 -1.75
C ALA A 20 8.33 -12.30 -1.98
N LEU A 21 8.70 -13.32 -1.22
CA LEU A 21 9.97 -14.02 -1.36
C LEU A 21 9.76 -15.29 -2.19
N GLY A 22 10.61 -15.49 -3.20
CA GLY A 22 10.57 -16.68 -4.06
C GLY A 22 10.30 -16.36 -5.53
N THR A 23 9.72 -17.34 -6.23
CA THR A 23 9.41 -17.28 -7.66
C THR A 23 7.92 -17.06 -7.92
N ARG A 24 7.53 -16.85 -9.17
CA ARG A 24 6.10 -16.71 -9.51
C ARG A 24 5.26 -17.95 -9.18
N SER A 25 5.86 -19.14 -9.21
CA SER A 25 5.18 -20.42 -8.94
C SER A 25 5.34 -20.92 -7.51
N ASP A 26 6.28 -20.36 -6.75
CA ASP A 26 6.59 -20.76 -5.38
C ASP A 26 7.09 -19.53 -4.63
N ARG A 27 6.17 -18.83 -3.96
CA ARG A 27 6.45 -17.61 -3.20
C ARG A 27 5.71 -17.60 -1.89
N VAL A 28 6.19 -16.80 -0.96
CA VAL A 28 5.47 -16.45 0.26
C VAL A 28 5.38 -14.93 0.36
N TYR A 29 4.18 -14.39 0.56
CA TYR A 29 4.02 -12.96 0.85
C TYR A 29 4.81 -12.60 2.11
N ALA A 30 5.59 -11.54 2.07
CA ALA A 30 6.43 -11.11 3.18
C ALA A 30 5.72 -9.98 3.94
N PRO A 31 4.94 -10.27 5.00
CA PRO A 31 4.46 -9.22 5.87
C PRO A 31 5.67 -8.66 6.62
N LEU A 32 5.82 -7.34 6.57
CA LEU A 32 6.87 -6.61 7.27
C LEU A 32 6.22 -5.63 8.25
N ASP A 33 6.97 -5.26 9.27
CA ASP A 33 6.73 -4.06 10.05
C ASP A 33 7.16 -2.81 9.27
N LEU A 34 6.82 -1.65 9.80
CA LEU A 34 7.02 -0.38 9.11
C LEU A 34 8.52 -0.05 8.87
N PRO A 35 9.44 -0.22 9.84
CA PRO A 35 10.85 0.12 9.60
C PRO A 35 11.48 -0.76 8.51
N GLU A 36 11.15 -2.04 8.47
CA GLU A 36 11.63 -3.02 7.51
C GLU A 36 11.03 -2.78 6.12
N ALA A 37 9.72 -2.46 6.06
CA ALA A 37 9.08 -2.05 4.82
C ALA A 37 9.69 -0.77 4.24
N ARG A 38 10.00 0.23 5.10
CA ARG A 38 10.73 1.45 4.71
C ARG A 38 12.11 1.13 4.17
N ARG A 39 12.87 0.25 4.85
CA ARG A 39 14.20 -0.16 4.41
C ARG A 39 14.15 -0.81 3.02
N VAL A 40 13.24 -1.75 2.80
CA VAL A 40 13.08 -2.38 1.48
C VAL A 40 12.68 -1.36 0.41
N ALA A 41 11.76 -0.46 0.73
CA ALA A 41 11.34 0.60 -0.18
C ALA A 41 12.53 1.50 -0.57
N HIS A 42 13.32 1.96 0.40
CA HIS A 42 14.51 2.77 0.19
C HIS A 42 15.54 2.08 -0.73
N GLU A 43 15.89 0.82 -0.44
CA GLU A 43 16.85 0.05 -1.26
C GLU A 43 16.38 -0.14 -2.71
N LEU A 44 15.07 -0.11 -2.96
CA LEU A 44 14.48 -0.24 -4.29
C LEU A 44 14.15 1.10 -4.97
N GLY A 45 14.44 2.24 -4.32
CA GLY A 45 14.05 3.56 -4.83
C GLY A 45 12.53 3.73 -4.92
N MET A 46 11.80 3.18 -3.95
CA MET A 46 10.35 3.14 -3.88
C MET A 46 9.83 3.66 -2.53
N VAL A 47 8.52 3.81 -2.43
CA VAL A 47 7.80 4.23 -1.22
C VAL A 47 6.57 3.36 -0.99
N LEU A 48 5.94 3.48 0.18
CA LEU A 48 4.60 2.90 0.40
C LEU A 48 3.51 3.77 -0.23
N PRO A 49 2.34 3.20 -0.59
CA PRO A 49 1.22 3.96 -1.13
C PRO A 49 0.55 4.84 -0.07
N THR A 50 -0.18 5.86 -0.50
CA THR A 50 -1.20 6.51 0.34
C THR A 50 -2.50 5.68 0.35
N PRO A 51 -3.47 5.97 1.24
CA PRO A 51 -4.81 5.37 1.14
C PRO A 51 -5.44 5.59 -0.24
N ALA A 52 -5.38 6.82 -0.77
CA ALA A 52 -5.93 7.16 -2.08
C ALA A 52 -5.26 6.38 -3.23
N LEU A 53 -3.94 6.18 -3.17
CA LEU A 53 -3.24 5.33 -4.14
C LEU A 53 -3.65 3.87 -4.01
N THR A 54 -3.87 3.38 -2.78
CA THR A 54 -4.35 2.01 -2.55
C THR A 54 -5.71 1.78 -3.22
N ASP A 55 -6.64 2.73 -3.09
CA ASP A 55 -7.95 2.68 -3.74
C ASP A 55 -7.83 2.65 -5.27
N ARG A 56 -6.95 3.50 -5.82
CA ARG A 56 -6.73 3.57 -7.27
C ARG A 56 -6.05 2.34 -7.84
N VAL A 57 -5.13 1.73 -7.09
CA VAL A 57 -4.52 0.46 -7.46
C VAL A 57 -5.58 -0.64 -7.49
N TYR A 58 -6.49 -0.67 -6.50
CA TYR A 58 -7.61 -1.61 -6.51
C TYR A 58 -8.53 -1.39 -7.71
N ALA A 59 -8.92 -0.15 -7.99
CA ALA A 59 -9.76 0.19 -9.14
C ALA A 59 -9.10 -0.13 -10.50
N SER A 60 -7.76 -0.14 -10.55
CA SER A 60 -6.97 -0.47 -11.75
C SER A 60 -6.62 -1.96 -11.84
N ALA A 61 -7.00 -2.78 -10.85
CA ALA A 61 -6.66 -4.20 -10.83
C ALA A 61 -7.46 -4.96 -11.90
N ALA A 62 -6.76 -5.71 -12.76
CA ALA A 62 -7.39 -6.56 -13.76
C ALA A 62 -8.02 -7.82 -13.14
N ALA A 63 -7.50 -8.24 -11.98
CA ALA A 63 -7.97 -9.37 -11.20
C ALA A 63 -8.05 -8.99 -9.71
N PRO A 64 -9.03 -8.16 -9.31
CA PRO A 64 -9.24 -7.88 -7.89
C PRO A 64 -9.66 -9.16 -7.18
N LEU A 65 -9.07 -9.40 -6.01
CA LEU A 65 -9.33 -10.58 -5.19
C LEU A 65 -10.17 -10.17 -3.98
N ALA A 66 -11.13 -11.03 -3.62
CA ALA A 66 -11.95 -10.80 -2.43
C ALA A 66 -11.11 -11.03 -1.16
N PRO A 67 -11.33 -10.23 -0.10
CA PRO A 67 -10.75 -10.45 1.21
C PRO A 67 -11.08 -11.84 1.77
N GLN A 68 -10.11 -12.47 2.44
CA GLN A 68 -10.27 -13.78 3.09
C GLN A 68 -9.90 -13.68 4.58
N PRO A 69 -10.64 -12.91 5.39
CA PRO A 69 -10.30 -12.70 6.79
C PRO A 69 -10.39 -14.01 7.58
N ILE A 70 -9.39 -14.25 8.42
CA ILE A 70 -9.37 -15.33 9.41
C ILE A 70 -9.67 -14.71 10.79
N PRO A 71 -10.61 -15.25 11.58
CA PRO A 71 -10.93 -14.73 12.90
C PRO A 71 -9.67 -14.51 13.76
N PRO A 72 -9.59 -13.39 14.50
CA PRO A 72 -8.40 -13.04 15.26
C PRO A 72 -8.18 -14.01 16.44
N ASP A 73 -6.93 -14.44 16.61
CA ASP A 73 -6.47 -15.27 17.73
C ASP A 73 -4.96 -15.09 17.96
N ALA A 74 -4.39 -15.81 18.94
CA ALA A 74 -2.97 -15.70 19.27
C ALA A 74 -2.01 -16.13 18.13
N ARG A 75 -2.52 -16.74 17.05
CA ARG A 75 -1.69 -17.23 15.94
C ARG A 75 -1.55 -16.21 14.81
N MET A 76 -2.16 -15.03 14.93
CA MET A 76 -2.19 -14.00 13.87
C MET A 76 -0.81 -13.61 13.32
N ALA A 77 0.21 -13.57 14.18
CA ALA A 77 1.58 -13.22 13.83
C ALA A 77 2.48 -14.42 13.48
N THR A 78 1.91 -15.61 13.31
CA THR A 78 2.69 -16.83 13.01
C THR A 78 2.83 -17.05 11.51
N THR A 79 3.97 -17.63 11.10
CA THR A 79 4.17 -18.08 9.71
C THR A 79 3.10 -19.09 9.27
N ALA A 80 2.62 -19.95 10.18
CA ALA A 80 1.56 -20.89 9.88
C ALA A 80 0.26 -20.18 9.46
N ARG A 81 -0.14 -19.12 10.18
CA ARG A 81 -1.32 -18.32 9.84
C ARG A 81 -1.13 -17.53 8.53
N LEU A 82 0.08 -17.04 8.27
CA LEU A 82 0.43 -16.42 6.99
C LEU A 82 0.20 -17.39 5.82
N LEU A 83 0.70 -18.63 5.92
CA LEU A 83 0.54 -19.65 4.89
C LEU A 83 -0.93 -20.10 4.75
N GLU A 84 -1.65 -20.25 5.86
CA GLU A 84 -3.09 -20.53 5.87
C GLU A 84 -3.87 -19.48 5.07
N HIS A 85 -3.61 -18.20 5.33
CA HIS A 85 -4.24 -17.10 4.61
C HIS A 85 -3.82 -17.05 3.15
N GLN A 86 -2.53 -17.24 2.84
CA GLN A 86 -2.07 -17.24 1.46
C GLN A 86 -2.75 -18.34 0.64
N ALA A 87 -2.93 -19.54 1.19
CA ALA A 87 -3.65 -20.60 0.52
C ALA A 87 -5.12 -20.23 0.23
N LEU A 88 -5.78 -19.44 1.09
CA LEU A 88 -7.13 -18.90 0.82
C LEU A 88 -7.11 -17.92 -0.36
N VAL A 89 -6.11 -17.04 -0.43
CA VAL A 89 -5.94 -16.09 -1.53
C VAL A 89 -5.65 -16.82 -2.85
N GLU A 90 -4.73 -17.78 -2.86
CA GLU A 90 -4.32 -18.51 -4.06
C GLU A 90 -5.47 -19.33 -4.66
N ARG A 91 -6.36 -19.88 -3.82
CA ARG A 91 -7.57 -20.60 -4.27
C ARG A 91 -8.53 -19.73 -5.09
N GLN A 92 -8.44 -18.40 -5.01
CA GLN A 92 -9.23 -17.50 -5.84
C GLN A 92 -8.74 -17.41 -7.29
N GLY A 93 -7.55 -17.94 -7.59
CA GLY A 93 -6.96 -17.90 -8.92
C GLY A 93 -6.27 -16.57 -9.20
N ILE A 94 -5.01 -16.44 -8.76
CA ILE A 94 -4.19 -15.27 -9.09
C ILE A 94 -3.72 -15.41 -10.54
N GLY A 95 -4.27 -14.58 -11.44
CA GLY A 95 -3.84 -14.55 -12.84
C GLY A 95 -2.33 -14.29 -12.99
N SER A 96 -1.75 -14.59 -14.15
CA SER A 96 -0.33 -14.37 -14.44
C SER A 96 -0.01 -12.97 -14.99
N ALA A 97 -1.04 -12.24 -15.46
CA ALA A 97 -0.95 -10.89 -16.02
C ALA A 97 -1.69 -9.86 -15.14
N GLY A 98 -1.37 -8.58 -15.31
CA GLY A 98 -2.07 -7.45 -14.68
C GLY A 98 -1.79 -7.25 -13.19
N LEU A 99 -2.27 -6.12 -12.67
CA LEU A 99 -2.25 -5.74 -11.25
C LEU A 99 -3.18 -6.66 -10.44
N VAL A 100 -2.71 -7.06 -9.25
CA VAL A 100 -3.46 -7.84 -8.26
C VAL A 100 -3.60 -7.00 -6.99
N ALA A 101 -4.82 -6.90 -6.46
CA ALA A 101 -5.12 -6.08 -5.29
C ALA A 101 -6.32 -6.64 -4.50
N GLY A 102 -6.62 -6.04 -3.34
CA GLY A 102 -7.82 -6.32 -2.54
C GLY A 102 -7.68 -7.43 -1.50
N HIS A 103 -6.67 -8.29 -1.59
CA HIS A 103 -6.54 -9.48 -0.74
C HIS A 103 -5.70 -9.29 0.53
N LYS A 104 -5.07 -8.13 0.73
CA LYS A 104 -4.33 -7.76 1.95
C LYS A 104 -4.73 -6.35 2.40
N LYS A 105 -4.33 -5.99 3.62
CA LYS A 105 -4.28 -4.60 4.08
C LYS A 105 -2.92 -4.03 3.73
N ASP A 106 -2.89 -2.91 3.03
CA ASP A 106 -1.68 -2.19 2.68
C ASP A 106 -1.14 -1.44 3.90
N LEU A 107 0.19 -1.44 4.06
CA LEU A 107 0.87 -0.41 4.85
C LEU A 107 0.88 0.89 4.03
N VAL A 108 0.49 2.01 4.65
CA VAL A 108 0.29 3.27 3.93
C VAL A 108 0.99 4.47 4.55
N ILE A 109 1.30 5.47 3.72
CA ILE A 109 1.72 6.82 4.15
C ILE A 109 0.48 7.69 4.34
N THR A 110 0.34 8.30 5.52
CA THR A 110 -0.79 9.19 5.88
C THR A 110 -0.26 10.31 6.77
N ALA A 111 -0.82 11.52 6.66
CA ALA A 111 -0.47 12.67 7.49
C ALA A 111 -0.71 12.39 8.98
N LYS A 112 -1.56 11.40 9.32
CA LYS A 112 -1.79 10.97 10.71
C LYS A 112 -0.52 10.45 11.40
N LEU A 113 0.45 9.94 10.64
CA LEU A 113 1.73 9.45 11.17
C LEU A 113 2.64 10.57 11.68
N ASP A 114 2.47 11.81 11.20
CA ASP A 114 3.27 12.96 11.67
C ASP A 114 3.12 13.20 13.18
N ARG A 115 1.91 12.93 13.72
CA ARG A 115 1.62 13.05 15.16
C ARG A 115 1.80 11.74 15.92
N GLN A 116 2.04 10.63 15.23
CA GLN A 116 2.12 9.28 15.80
C GLN A 116 3.21 8.47 15.09
N PRO A 117 4.48 8.89 15.15
CA PRO A 117 5.56 8.31 14.37
C PRO A 117 5.85 6.84 14.74
N ASP A 118 5.60 6.44 15.98
CA ASP A 118 5.85 5.07 16.49
C ASP A 118 4.71 4.08 16.15
N ARG A 119 3.81 4.45 15.23
CA ARG A 119 2.67 3.65 14.80
C ARG A 119 2.83 3.21 13.35
N VAL A 120 2.16 2.11 13.01
CA VAL A 120 1.97 1.69 11.62
C VAL A 120 0.57 2.08 11.15
N ALA A 121 0.47 2.70 9.97
CA ALA A 121 -0.81 2.97 9.33
C ALA A 121 -1.17 1.82 8.39
N ILE A 122 -2.32 1.21 8.64
CA ILE A 122 -2.82 0.05 7.91
C ILE A 122 -4.17 0.41 7.28
N TYR A 123 -4.36 0.10 6.00
CA TYR A 123 -5.56 0.45 5.22
C TYR A 123 -5.90 -0.61 4.16
N GLY A 124 -7.17 -0.67 3.73
CA GLY A 124 -7.57 -1.42 2.54
C GLY A 124 -8.27 -2.74 2.84
N TRP A 125 -7.80 -3.83 2.22
CA TRP A 125 -8.51 -5.11 2.16
C TRP A 125 -9.90 -4.94 1.52
N HIS A 126 -9.88 -4.43 0.29
CA HIS A 126 -11.05 -3.95 -0.44
C HIS A 126 -12.01 -5.07 -0.84
N ARG A 127 -13.30 -4.83 -0.58
CA ARG A 127 -14.41 -5.66 -1.06
C ARG A 127 -14.60 -5.48 -2.58
N PRO A 128 -15.35 -6.39 -3.25
CA PRO A 128 -15.67 -6.28 -4.68
C PRO A 128 -16.27 -4.93 -5.10
N ASP A 129 -16.99 -4.25 -4.21
CA ASP A 129 -17.58 -2.92 -4.45
C ASP A 129 -16.57 -1.75 -4.32
N GLY A 130 -15.30 -2.03 -4.04
CA GLY A 130 -14.25 -1.04 -3.82
C GLY A 130 -14.22 -0.46 -2.41
N SER A 131 -15.08 -0.89 -1.49
CA SER A 131 -15.03 -0.41 -0.10
C SER A 131 -13.91 -1.11 0.69
N PRO A 132 -13.05 -0.38 1.43
CA PRO A 132 -12.07 -1.01 2.31
C PRO A 132 -12.77 -1.68 3.50
N ILE A 133 -12.31 -2.87 3.90
CA ILE A 133 -12.69 -3.45 5.20
C ILE A 133 -11.95 -2.73 6.33
N GLN A 134 -10.68 -2.38 6.09
CA GLN A 134 -9.83 -1.69 7.04
C GLN A 134 -9.76 -0.20 6.71
N PRO A 135 -10.46 0.68 7.45
CA PRO A 135 -10.18 2.11 7.38
C PRO A 135 -8.78 2.41 7.90
N VAL A 136 -8.23 3.60 7.60
CA VAL A 136 -6.88 3.99 8.05
C VAL A 136 -6.80 3.87 9.57
N SER A 137 -6.01 2.91 10.04
CA SER A 137 -5.85 2.58 11.45
C SER A 137 -4.39 2.70 11.87
N LEU A 138 -4.17 3.35 13.02
CA LEU A 138 -2.88 3.50 13.69
C LEU A 138 -2.88 2.81 15.06
N TRP A 139 -3.75 1.82 15.27
CA TRP A 139 -3.93 1.17 16.58
C TRP A 139 -2.67 0.42 17.04
N HIS A 140 -1.89 -0.08 16.09
CA HIS A 140 -0.71 -0.89 16.34
C HIS A 140 0.58 -0.07 16.32
N GLY A 141 1.56 -0.48 17.12
CA GLY A 141 2.92 0.06 17.06
C GLY A 141 3.62 -0.30 15.75
N GLU A 142 4.66 0.45 15.39
CA GLU A 142 5.35 0.31 14.10
C GLU A 142 5.90 -1.09 13.81
N HIS A 143 6.24 -1.86 14.85
CA HIS A 143 6.73 -3.25 14.78
C HIS A 143 5.65 -4.33 14.71
N TYR A 144 4.38 -3.95 14.62
CA TYR A 144 3.31 -4.93 14.51
C TYR A 144 3.28 -5.57 13.14
N VAL A 145 3.15 -6.90 13.12
CA VAL A 145 3.05 -7.71 11.90
C VAL A 145 2.02 -8.81 12.11
N ASP A 146 1.12 -8.97 11.15
CA ASP A 146 0.22 -10.12 11.10
C ASP A 146 0.07 -10.65 9.66
N TYR A 147 -0.64 -11.76 9.52
CA TYR A 147 -0.91 -12.39 8.23
C TYR A 147 -1.62 -11.49 7.21
N SER A 148 -2.29 -10.43 7.65
CA SER A 148 -3.13 -9.57 6.83
C SER A 148 -2.34 -8.42 6.19
N HIS A 149 -1.13 -8.12 6.68
CA HIS A 149 -0.24 -7.11 6.11
C HIS A 149 0.17 -7.46 4.67
N GLY A 150 0.13 -6.44 3.82
CA GLY A 150 0.64 -6.43 2.47
C GLY A 150 1.56 -5.23 2.27
N VAL A 151 2.78 -5.48 1.82
CA VAL A 151 3.74 -4.42 1.45
C VAL A 151 3.64 -4.21 -0.05
N ARG A 152 2.95 -3.16 -0.48
CA ARG A 152 2.94 -2.71 -1.87
C ARG A 152 3.93 -1.56 -2.02
N LEU A 153 4.71 -1.58 -3.09
CA LEU A 153 5.67 -0.53 -3.35
C LEU A 153 5.23 0.32 -4.55
N VAL A 154 5.48 1.62 -4.44
CA VAL A 154 5.21 2.63 -5.46
C VAL A 154 6.56 3.20 -5.89
N ALA A 155 6.79 3.29 -7.20
CA ALA A 155 8.00 3.91 -7.72
C ALA A 155 8.08 5.38 -7.28
N ARG A 156 9.28 5.87 -6.96
CA ARG A 156 9.48 7.31 -6.68
C ARG A 156 9.21 8.17 -7.91
N ARG A 157 9.62 7.70 -9.08
CA ARG A 157 9.31 8.35 -10.36
C ARG A 157 7.84 8.18 -10.70
N ILE A 158 7.14 9.28 -10.97
CA ILE A 158 5.77 9.32 -11.53
C ILE A 158 5.72 10.31 -12.71
N GLU A 159 4.67 10.27 -13.52
CA GLU A 159 4.41 11.27 -14.55
C GLU A 159 3.13 12.05 -14.25
N VAL A 160 3.21 13.38 -14.36
CA VAL A 160 2.06 14.31 -14.26
C VAL A 160 2.10 15.22 -15.48
N ASP A 161 1.08 15.14 -16.34
CA ASP A 161 0.98 15.87 -17.61
C ASP A 161 2.26 15.76 -18.46
N ASP A 162 2.69 14.52 -18.72
CA ASP A 162 3.90 14.16 -19.48
C ASP A 162 5.23 14.65 -18.87
N ARG A 163 5.20 15.13 -17.62
CA ARG A 163 6.40 15.53 -16.88
C ARG A 163 6.73 14.52 -15.79
N GLU A 164 7.97 14.08 -15.81
CA GLU A 164 8.52 13.22 -14.76
C GLU A 164 8.73 14.01 -13.46
N LEU A 165 8.17 13.50 -12.36
CA LEU A 165 8.26 14.07 -11.02
C LEU A 165 8.61 12.99 -9.98
N ASP A 166 9.11 13.41 -8.82
CA ASP A 166 9.24 12.54 -7.65
C ASP A 166 7.91 12.55 -6.85
N VAL A 167 7.43 11.36 -6.50
CA VAL A 167 6.18 11.14 -5.75
C VAL A 167 6.18 11.84 -4.40
N LEU A 168 7.34 11.91 -3.71
CA LEU A 168 7.45 12.59 -2.41
C LEU A 168 7.34 14.10 -2.58
N ASP A 169 7.90 14.65 -3.65
CA ASP A 169 7.77 16.08 -3.94
C ASP A 169 6.32 16.44 -4.32
N VAL A 170 5.64 15.57 -5.09
CA VAL A 170 4.20 15.74 -5.38
C VAL A 170 3.35 15.63 -4.12
N LEU A 171 3.65 14.69 -3.22
CA LEU A 171 2.95 14.55 -1.94
C LEU A 171 3.20 15.74 -0.98
N ALA A 172 4.31 16.46 -1.13
CA ALA A 172 4.61 17.67 -0.35
C ALA A 172 3.96 18.95 -0.95
N ASP A 173 3.64 18.94 -2.24
CA ASP A 173 3.17 20.12 -2.96
C ASP A 173 1.73 20.52 -2.59
N SER A 174 1.51 21.82 -2.35
CA SER A 174 0.23 22.34 -1.86
C SER A 174 -0.95 22.16 -2.83
N ASP A 175 -0.65 22.12 -4.13
CA ASP A 175 -1.63 21.97 -5.19
C ASP A 175 -1.70 20.53 -5.70
N LEU A 176 -0.56 19.89 -5.94
CA LEU A 176 -0.48 18.58 -6.58
C LEU A 176 -0.71 17.39 -5.63
N ALA A 177 -0.54 17.54 -4.30
CA ALA A 177 -0.71 16.41 -3.38
C ALA A 177 -2.10 15.77 -3.44
N TRP A 178 -3.13 16.55 -3.77
CA TRP A 178 -4.51 16.09 -3.99
C TRP A 178 -4.64 15.08 -5.14
N LEU A 179 -3.66 15.07 -6.05
CA LEU A 179 -3.57 14.05 -7.08
C LEU A 179 -3.26 12.68 -6.49
N LEU A 180 -2.61 12.57 -5.33
CA LEU A 180 -2.14 11.30 -4.77
C LEU A 180 -2.62 11.05 -3.33
N SER A 181 -3.28 12.01 -2.69
CA SER A 181 -3.71 11.94 -1.28
C SER A 181 -4.98 12.74 -1.07
N ASP A 182 -6.02 12.11 -0.51
CA ASP A 182 -7.25 12.80 -0.10
C ASP A 182 -7.08 13.62 1.18
N GLU A 183 -5.91 13.52 1.83
CA GLU A 183 -5.53 14.31 3.01
C GLU A 183 -4.84 15.64 2.60
N GLY A 184 -4.61 15.83 1.30
CA GLY A 184 -3.83 16.95 0.78
C GLY A 184 -2.31 16.76 1.03
N PRO A 185 -1.57 17.87 1.16
CA PRO A 185 -0.11 17.85 1.30
C PRO A 185 0.34 17.17 2.59
N LEU A 186 1.31 16.27 2.47
CA LEU A 186 1.92 15.57 3.59
C LEU A 186 3.09 16.39 4.18
N PRO A 187 3.27 16.41 5.52
CA PRO A 187 4.37 17.15 6.14
C PRO A 187 5.74 16.67 5.66
N THR A 188 6.67 17.60 5.38
CA THR A 188 8.03 17.25 4.94
C THR A 188 8.76 16.40 5.98
N THR A 189 8.56 16.67 7.28
CA THR A 189 9.08 15.86 8.39
C THR A 189 8.72 14.38 8.30
N LEU A 190 7.51 14.08 7.84
CA LEU A 190 7.06 12.71 7.60
C LEU A 190 7.72 12.13 6.34
N LEU A 191 7.82 12.91 5.27
CA LEU A 191 8.32 12.47 3.97
C LEU A 191 9.84 12.28 3.95
N ASP A 192 10.59 13.00 4.79
CA ASP A 192 12.05 12.85 4.91
C ASP A 192 12.44 11.45 5.40
N GLY A 193 11.54 10.75 6.12
CA GLY A 193 11.71 9.33 6.47
C GLY A 193 11.63 8.36 5.29
N TRP A 194 11.33 8.85 4.09
CA TRP A 194 11.23 8.10 2.83
C TRP A 194 12.24 8.57 1.76
N ARG A 195 13.03 9.61 2.05
CA ARG A 195 13.98 10.20 1.09
C ARG A 195 15.27 9.42 0.97
#